data_AF-A0AAU9G2X5-F1
#
_entry.id   AF-A0AAU9G2X5-F1
#
_cell.length_a   1.000
_cell.length_b   1.000
_cell.length_c   1.000
_cell.angle_alpha   90.00
_cell.angle_beta   90.00
_cell.angle_gamma   90.00
#
_symmetry.space_group_name_H-M   'P 1'
#
loop_
_entity.id
_entity.type
_entity.pdbx_description
1 polymer ?
#
loop_
_entity_poly.entity_id
_entity_poly.type
_entity_poly.pdbx_seq_one_letter_code
_entity_poly.pdbx_strand_id
1 'polypeptide(L)'
;MNPSSARIQFKALKGFPGSAADKIETRAFLDAALEIVTVIESFGKLFTPVINDMNGNINKLSKVYGENVLKHHYLEDMILLNMKAENVAPNALLWLKRGLLLICIFFENIYNDAQRQEPLKLHLQNAYERTLKPYHGFIVQSTIKIIYAWVPTRSQLIGQGEDQEENLVVLADYLPTMRAQMDKIDALLKAHNLDEVPR
;
A
#
# COMPACT_ATOMS: atom_id res chain seq x y z
N MET A 1 33.66 -1.98 -6.24
CA MET A 1 32.29 -2.16 -6.79
C MET A 1 31.50 -0.97 -6.29
N ASN A 2 30.95 -0.13 -7.17
CA ASN A 2 30.02 0.90 -6.71
C ASN A 2 28.85 0.18 -6.04
N PRO A 3 28.51 0.47 -4.77
CA PRO A 3 27.26 -0.02 -4.22
C PRO A 3 26.16 0.47 -5.17
N SER A 4 25.37 -0.47 -5.69
CA SER A 4 24.15 -0.14 -6.41
C SER A 4 23.36 0.85 -5.56
N SER A 5 22.98 1.99 -6.12
CA SER A 5 22.07 2.94 -5.44
C SER A 5 20.82 2.21 -4.96
N ALA A 6 20.24 2.68 -3.85
CA ALA A 6 18.99 2.15 -3.34
C ALA A 6 17.93 2.10 -4.46
N ARG A 7 17.18 0.99 -4.54
CA ARG A 7 16.07 0.86 -5.50
C ARG A 7 14.94 1.84 -5.21
N ILE A 8 14.81 2.30 -3.97
CA ILE A 8 13.82 3.27 -3.54
C ILE A 8 14.53 4.50 -2.98
N GLN A 9 14.04 5.66 -3.37
CA GLN A 9 14.43 6.95 -2.84
C GLN A 9 13.18 7.58 -2.22
N PHE A 10 12.93 7.34 -0.94
CA PHE A 10 11.67 7.74 -0.28
C PHE A 10 11.44 9.25 -0.33
N LYS A 11 12.51 10.06 -0.32
CA LYS A 11 12.44 11.52 -0.49
C LYS A 11 11.82 12.00 -1.81
N ALA A 12 11.80 11.14 -2.84
CA ALA A 12 11.23 11.45 -4.14
C ALA A 12 9.71 11.21 -4.17
N LEU A 13 9.16 10.50 -3.19
CA LEU A 13 7.73 10.25 -3.07
C LEU A 13 7.06 11.44 -2.40
N LYS A 14 5.90 11.86 -2.91
CA LYS A 14 5.07 12.87 -2.25
C LYS A 14 4.42 12.31 -0.99
N GLY A 15 4.08 11.02 -1.02
CA GLY A 15 3.47 10.31 0.09
C GLY A 15 2.01 10.66 0.33
N PHE A 16 1.48 10.06 1.39
CA PHE A 16 0.07 10.23 1.76
C PHE A 16 -0.14 11.56 2.49
N PRO A 17 -1.16 12.35 2.11
CA PRO A 17 -1.53 13.55 2.85
C PRO A 17 -1.67 13.34 4.37
N GLY A 18 -1.25 14.32 5.16
CA GLY A 18 -1.38 14.26 6.62
C GLY A 18 -2.83 14.15 7.11
N SER A 19 -2.99 13.69 8.35
CA SER A 19 -4.30 13.41 8.98
C SER A 19 -5.07 14.65 9.46
N ALA A 20 -4.56 15.87 9.23
CA ALA A 20 -5.17 17.10 9.72
C ALA A 20 -6.53 17.44 9.08
N ALA A 21 -6.88 16.80 7.96
CA ALA A 21 -8.15 17.01 7.28
C ALA A 21 -9.23 15.99 7.71
N ASP A 22 -10.46 16.49 7.91
CA ASP A 22 -11.62 15.69 8.28
C ASP A 22 -12.00 14.63 7.23
N LYS A 23 -11.64 14.85 5.96
CA LYS A 23 -11.87 13.92 4.84
C LYS A 23 -10.61 13.71 4.00
N ILE A 24 -10.52 12.57 3.31
CA ILE A 24 -9.40 12.23 2.43
C ILE A 24 -9.70 12.77 1.03
N GLU A 25 -8.83 13.62 0.48
CA GLU A 25 -8.97 14.09 -0.90
C GLU A 25 -8.69 12.93 -1.88
N THR A 26 -9.65 12.64 -2.75
CA THR A 26 -9.63 11.43 -3.59
C THR A 26 -8.44 11.42 -4.54
N ARG A 27 -8.11 12.56 -5.17
CA ARG A 27 -7.01 12.61 -6.13
C ARG A 27 -5.67 12.37 -5.45
N ALA A 28 -5.42 13.04 -4.33
CA ALA A 28 -4.19 12.88 -3.57
C ALA A 28 -4.01 11.45 -3.04
N PHE A 29 -5.09 10.80 -2.61
CA PHE A 29 -5.05 9.39 -2.22
C PHE A 29 -4.67 8.47 -3.39
N LEU A 30 -5.29 8.65 -4.56
CA LEU A 30 -5.01 7.84 -5.75
C LEU A 30 -3.59 8.06 -6.27
N ASP A 31 -3.11 9.30 -6.28
CA ASP A 31 -1.74 9.64 -6.67
C ASP A 31 -0.72 8.98 -5.71
N ALA A 32 -0.95 9.03 -4.39
CA ALA A 32 -0.09 8.35 -3.40
C ALA A 32 -0.14 6.82 -3.52
N ALA A 33 -1.31 6.24 -3.83
CA ALA A 33 -1.44 4.81 -4.08
C ALA A 33 -0.64 4.36 -5.31
N LEU A 34 -0.60 5.18 -6.37
CA LEU A 34 0.22 4.94 -7.56
C LEU A 34 1.72 5.01 -7.24
N GLU A 35 2.17 5.91 -6.36
CA GLU A 35 3.56 5.95 -5.91
C GLU A 35 3.97 4.62 -5.23
N ILE A 36 3.09 4.02 -4.44
CA ILE A 36 3.34 2.70 -3.85
C ILE A 36 3.43 1.61 -4.92
N VAL A 37 2.63 1.67 -5.99
CA VAL A 37 2.75 0.73 -7.11
C VAL A 37 4.14 0.84 -7.75
N THR A 38 4.63 2.06 -8.00
CA THR A 38 5.99 2.30 -8.51
C THR A 38 7.06 1.79 -7.56
N VAL A 39 6.86 1.89 -6.24
CA VAL A 39 7.76 1.27 -5.25
C VAL A 39 7.81 -0.25 -5.44
N ILE A 40 6.67 -0.93 -5.61
CA ILE A 40 6.61 -2.39 -5.78
C ILE A 40 7.21 -2.84 -7.13
N GLU A 41 7.12 -2.03 -8.19
CA GLU A 41 7.79 -2.32 -9.48
C GLU A 41 9.30 -2.53 -9.30
N SER A 42 9.91 -1.82 -8.35
CA SER A 42 11.33 -1.97 -8.02
C SER A 42 11.67 -3.33 -7.39
N PHE A 43 10.68 -4.10 -6.93
CA PHE A 43 10.90 -5.41 -6.31
C PHE A 43 11.20 -6.48 -7.36
N GLY A 44 10.80 -6.24 -8.61
CA GLY A 44 11.06 -7.09 -9.76
C GLY A 44 9.84 -7.82 -10.31
N LYS A 45 10.01 -8.46 -11.46
CA LYS A 45 8.91 -9.00 -12.29
C LYS A 45 7.99 -10.01 -11.59
N LEU A 46 8.44 -10.67 -10.53
CA LEU A 46 7.61 -11.62 -9.78
C LEU A 46 6.48 -10.94 -9.00
N PHE A 47 6.57 -9.62 -8.78
CA PHE A 47 5.51 -8.82 -8.16
C PHE A 47 4.46 -8.31 -9.14
N THR A 48 4.59 -8.60 -10.45
CA THR A 48 3.61 -8.22 -11.49
C THR A 48 2.15 -8.54 -11.12
N PRO A 49 1.80 -9.71 -10.54
CA PRO A 49 0.43 -9.97 -10.12
C PRO A 49 -0.09 -9.00 -9.07
N VAL A 50 0.76 -8.58 -8.12
CA VAL A 50 0.42 -7.60 -7.07
C VAL A 50 0.24 -6.21 -7.69
N ILE A 51 1.14 -5.81 -8.57
CA ILE A 51 1.09 -4.54 -9.31
C ILE A 51 -0.21 -4.46 -10.11
N ASN A 52 -0.57 -5.52 -10.83
CA ASN A 52 -1.79 -5.57 -11.63
C ASN A 52 -3.06 -5.49 -10.78
N ASP A 53 -3.11 -6.16 -9.64
CA ASP A 53 -4.25 -6.09 -8.72
C ASP A 53 -4.44 -4.66 -8.18
N MET A 54 -3.36 -4.04 -7.68
CA MET A 54 -3.39 -2.67 -7.16
C MET A 54 -3.79 -1.67 -8.24
N ASN A 55 -3.17 -1.74 -9.42
CA ASN A 55 -3.54 -0.89 -10.57
C ASN A 55 -4.99 -1.11 -10.99
N GLY A 56 -5.49 -2.36 -10.97
CA GLY A 56 -6.88 -2.66 -11.27
C GLY A 56 -7.85 -1.97 -10.31
N ASN A 57 -7.54 -1.95 -9.01
CA ASN A 57 -8.35 -1.27 -8.01
C ASN A 57 -8.25 0.26 -8.12
N ILE A 58 -7.04 0.81 -8.34
CA ILE A 58 -6.85 2.25 -8.61
C ILE A 58 -7.66 2.67 -9.84
N ASN A 59 -7.59 1.92 -10.94
CA ASN A 59 -8.31 2.24 -12.18
C ASN A 59 -9.84 2.26 -11.99
N LYS A 60 -10.40 1.34 -11.20
CA LYS A 60 -11.83 1.34 -10.86
C LYS A 60 -12.21 2.61 -10.07
N LEU A 61 -11.40 2.99 -9.08
CA LEU A 61 -11.63 4.20 -8.28
C LEU A 61 -11.48 5.46 -9.12
N SER A 62 -10.42 5.56 -9.93
CA SER A 62 -10.19 6.68 -10.85
C SER A 62 -11.31 6.85 -11.87
N LYS A 63 -11.88 5.75 -12.37
CA LYS A 63 -13.05 5.79 -13.27
C LYS A 63 -14.24 6.44 -12.56
N VAL A 64 -14.58 5.98 -11.35
CA VAL A 64 -15.71 6.52 -10.58
C VAL A 64 -15.46 7.98 -10.22
N TYR A 65 -14.24 8.33 -9.77
CA TYR A 65 -13.85 9.72 -9.53
C TYR A 65 -14.12 10.62 -10.74
N GLY A 66 -13.73 10.16 -11.94
CA GLY A 66 -13.90 10.90 -13.20
C GLY A 66 -15.36 11.11 -13.63
N GLU A 67 -16.32 10.32 -13.15
CA GLU A 67 -17.74 10.50 -13.47
C GLU A 67 -18.30 11.82 -12.91
N ASN A 68 -17.81 12.27 -11.75
CA ASN A 68 -18.15 13.57 -11.18
C ASN A 68 -17.12 14.01 -10.13
N VAL A 69 -16.03 14.65 -10.60
CA VAL A 69 -14.93 15.14 -9.78
C VAL A 69 -15.38 16.01 -8.59
N LEU A 70 -16.44 16.83 -8.78
CA LEU A 70 -16.94 17.71 -7.72
C LEU A 70 -17.65 16.92 -6.60
N LYS A 71 -18.48 15.94 -6.96
CA LYS A 71 -19.16 15.08 -5.97
C LYS A 71 -18.23 14.07 -5.33
N HIS A 72 -17.15 13.71 -6.02
CA HIS A 72 -16.19 12.70 -5.60
C HIS A 72 -14.88 13.31 -5.10
N HIS A 73 -14.87 14.60 -4.76
CA HIS A 73 -13.68 15.30 -4.29
C HIS A 73 -13.06 14.63 -3.05
N TYR A 74 -13.92 14.14 -2.15
CA TYR A 74 -13.51 13.36 -0.99
C TYR A 74 -13.82 11.87 -1.17
N LEU A 75 -12.89 11.04 -0.71
CA LEU A 75 -12.95 9.59 -0.86
C LEU A 75 -14.18 9.04 -0.12
N GLU A 76 -14.46 9.54 1.08
CA GLU A 76 -15.62 9.18 1.87
C GLU A 76 -16.92 9.45 1.09
N ASP A 77 -17.07 10.64 0.52
CA ASP A 77 -18.27 11.02 -0.25
C ASP A 77 -18.43 10.16 -1.50
N MET A 78 -17.33 9.93 -2.22
CA MET A 78 -17.32 9.07 -3.40
C MET A 78 -17.78 7.65 -3.06
N ILE A 79 -17.30 7.07 -1.95
CA ILE A 79 -17.64 5.71 -1.56
C ILE A 79 -19.12 5.62 -1.16
N LEU A 80 -19.63 6.56 -0.36
CA LEU A 80 -21.03 6.57 0.08
C LEU A 80 -22.00 6.75 -1.09
N LEU A 81 -21.68 7.60 -2.07
CA LEU A 81 -22.50 7.81 -3.27
C LEU A 81 -22.53 6.58 -4.20
N ASN A 82 -21.57 5.66 -4.05
CA ASN A 82 -21.40 4.49 -4.91
C ASN A 82 -21.66 3.15 -4.20
N MET A 83 -22.37 3.19 -3.06
CA MET A 83 -22.99 2.01 -2.44
C MET A 83 -24.21 1.58 -3.28
N LYS A 84 -23.99 0.80 -4.35
CA LYS A 84 -25.04 0.24 -5.24
C LYS A 84 -24.87 -1.27 -5.37
N ALA A 85 -25.77 -1.95 -6.09
CA ALA A 85 -25.89 -3.41 -6.14
C ALA A 85 -24.58 -4.22 -6.28
N GLU A 86 -23.55 -3.70 -6.96
CA GLU A 86 -22.26 -4.39 -7.15
C GLU A 86 -21.09 -3.84 -6.30
N ASN A 87 -21.32 -2.75 -5.54
CA ASN A 87 -20.33 -2.12 -4.66
C ASN A 87 -18.93 -1.96 -5.27
N VAL A 88 -18.84 -1.62 -6.57
CA VAL A 88 -17.58 -1.61 -7.34
C VAL A 88 -16.52 -0.72 -6.69
N ALA A 89 -16.86 0.53 -6.33
CA ALA A 89 -15.92 1.46 -5.70
C ALA A 89 -15.56 1.06 -4.25
N PRO A 90 -16.52 0.75 -3.36
CA PRO A 90 -16.21 0.18 -2.04
C PRO A 90 -15.28 -1.04 -2.08
N ASN A 91 -15.57 -2.00 -2.97
CA ASN A 91 -14.79 -3.23 -3.11
C ASN A 91 -13.37 -2.93 -3.61
N ALA A 92 -13.24 -2.04 -4.61
CA ALA A 92 -11.93 -1.61 -5.09
C ALA A 92 -11.11 -0.93 -3.97
N LEU A 93 -11.73 -0.06 -3.18
CA LEU A 93 -11.08 0.60 -2.06
C LEU A 93 -10.65 -0.39 -0.98
N LEU A 94 -11.50 -1.35 -0.63
CA LEU A 94 -11.21 -2.39 0.36
C LEU A 94 -9.94 -3.16 -0.01
N TRP A 95 -9.85 -3.67 -1.23
CA TRP A 95 -8.71 -4.45 -1.69
C TRP A 95 -7.45 -3.60 -1.84
N LEU A 96 -7.57 -2.39 -2.40
CA LEU A 96 -6.45 -1.46 -2.49
C LEU A 96 -5.89 -1.13 -1.10
N LYS A 97 -6.76 -0.81 -0.14
CA LYS A 97 -6.38 -0.53 1.26
C LYS A 97 -5.66 -1.72 1.89
N ARG A 98 -6.10 -2.97 1.66
CA ARG A 98 -5.39 -4.15 2.19
C ARG A 98 -3.99 -4.30 1.58
N GLY A 99 -3.83 -4.05 0.28
CA GLY A 99 -2.52 -4.06 -0.40
C GLY A 99 -1.58 -2.97 0.13
N LEU A 100 -2.08 -1.73 0.23
CA LEU A 100 -1.34 -0.61 0.82
C LEU A 100 -0.94 -0.90 2.28
N LEU A 101 -1.87 -1.45 3.09
CA LEU A 101 -1.62 -1.82 4.48
C LEU A 101 -0.50 -2.85 4.63
N LEU A 102 -0.43 -3.83 3.72
CA LEU A 102 0.67 -4.79 3.67
C LEU A 102 2.01 -4.08 3.47
N ILE A 103 2.10 -3.15 2.50
CA ILE A 103 3.34 -2.42 2.23
C ILE A 103 3.72 -1.51 3.40
N CYS A 104 2.74 -0.84 4.02
CA CYS A 104 2.96 -0.03 5.22
C CYS A 104 3.58 -0.87 6.36
N ILE A 105 2.97 -2.02 6.69
CA ILE A 105 3.50 -2.91 7.74
C ILE A 105 4.87 -3.49 7.34
N PHE A 106 5.09 -3.79 6.06
CA PHE A 106 6.38 -4.27 5.59
C PHE A 106 7.50 -3.26 5.87
N PHE A 107 7.30 -1.99 5.52
CA PHE A 107 8.29 -0.94 5.78
C PHE A 107 8.39 -0.56 7.27
N GLU A 108 7.30 -0.61 8.03
CA GLU A 108 7.37 -0.50 9.50
C GLU A 108 8.21 -1.62 10.12
N ASN A 109 8.06 -2.86 9.66
CA ASN A 109 8.87 -3.97 10.14
C ASN A 109 10.35 -3.68 9.85
N ILE A 110 10.69 -3.16 8.65
CA ILE A 110 12.08 -2.81 8.28
C ILE A 110 12.63 -1.68 9.15
N TYR A 111 11.83 -0.63 9.36
CA TYR A 111 12.19 0.54 10.15
C TYR A 111 12.46 0.18 11.61
N ASN A 112 11.63 -0.69 12.19
CA ASN A 112 11.73 -1.10 13.59
C ASN A 112 12.68 -2.30 13.83
N ASP A 113 13.26 -2.88 12.78
CA ASP A 113 14.19 -4.00 12.91
C ASP A 113 15.57 -3.52 13.39
N ALA A 114 15.74 -3.58 14.72
CA ALA A 114 16.98 -3.24 15.42
C ALA A 114 18.17 -4.14 15.05
N GLN A 115 17.92 -5.36 14.56
CA GLN A 115 18.97 -6.28 14.12
C GLN A 115 19.48 -5.94 12.71
N ARG A 116 18.79 -5.04 11.99
CA ARG A 116 19.12 -4.62 10.62
C ARG A 116 19.36 -5.81 9.70
N GLN A 117 18.48 -6.81 9.78
CA GLN A 117 18.59 -8.02 8.98
C GLN A 117 18.59 -7.68 7.50
N GLU A 118 19.54 -8.27 6.78
CA GLU A 118 19.70 -8.04 5.34
C GLU A 118 18.59 -8.76 4.54
N PRO A 119 18.22 -10.03 4.81
CA PRO A 119 17.08 -10.65 4.16
C PRO A 119 15.74 -10.09 4.68
N LEU A 120 14.91 -9.56 3.78
CA LEU A 120 13.61 -8.98 4.13
C LEU A 120 12.42 -9.96 4.08
N LYS A 121 12.71 -11.25 3.83
CA LYS A 121 11.71 -12.32 3.73
C LYS A 121 10.72 -12.34 4.91
N LEU A 122 11.24 -12.33 6.14
CA LEU A 122 10.42 -12.42 7.35
C LEU A 122 9.58 -11.17 7.59
N HIS A 123 10.12 -10.00 7.21
CA HIS A 123 9.41 -8.72 7.29
C HIS A 123 8.16 -8.72 6.42
N LEU A 124 8.30 -9.19 5.17
CA LEU A 124 7.18 -9.29 4.22
C LEU A 124 6.19 -10.39 4.64
N GLN A 125 6.69 -11.54 5.09
CA GLN A 125 5.84 -12.63 5.57
C GLN A 125 4.97 -12.18 6.76
N ASN A 126 5.56 -11.50 7.75
CA ASN A 126 4.81 -10.97 8.89
C ASN A 126 3.73 -9.96 8.45
N ALA A 127 4.07 -9.05 7.53
CA ALA A 127 3.13 -8.08 6.99
C ALA A 127 1.95 -8.75 6.28
N TYR A 128 2.21 -9.77 5.45
CA TYR A 128 1.18 -10.53 4.75
C TYR A 128 0.25 -11.28 5.70
N GLU A 129 0.81 -11.93 6.73
CA GLU A 129 0.04 -12.68 7.73
C GLU A 129 -0.96 -11.81 8.48
N ARG A 130 -0.60 -10.55 8.74
CA ARG A 130 -1.43 -9.56 9.45
C ARG A 130 -2.48 -8.87 8.57
N THR A 131 -2.40 -9.02 7.25
CA THR A 131 -3.19 -8.21 6.29
C THR A 131 -3.98 -9.05 5.30
N LEU A 132 -3.33 -9.59 4.27
CA LEU A 132 -4.00 -10.24 3.14
C LEU A 132 -4.28 -11.73 3.37
N LYS A 133 -3.47 -12.42 4.20
CA LYS A 133 -3.60 -13.87 4.42
C LYS A 133 -5.03 -14.30 4.78
N PRO A 134 -5.78 -13.63 5.68
CA PRO A 134 -7.14 -14.05 6.04
C PRO A 134 -8.13 -14.03 4.87
N TYR A 135 -7.86 -13.25 3.82
CA TYR A 135 -8.78 -13.02 2.70
C TYR A 135 -8.38 -13.76 1.42
N HIS A 136 -7.21 -14.39 1.40
CA HIS A 136 -6.73 -15.15 0.26
C HIS A 136 -7.09 -16.63 0.38
N GLY A 137 -7.60 -17.22 -0.70
CA GLY A 137 -7.80 -18.68 -0.79
C GLY A 137 -6.49 -19.47 -0.77
N PHE A 138 -6.58 -20.78 -0.54
CA PHE A 138 -5.42 -21.67 -0.39
C PHE A 138 -4.42 -21.60 -1.56
N ILE A 139 -4.91 -21.43 -2.79
CA ILE A 139 -4.07 -21.32 -3.99
C ILE A 139 -3.17 -20.08 -3.89
N VAL A 140 -3.76 -18.91 -3.63
CA VAL A 140 -3.00 -17.65 -3.52
C VAL A 140 -2.04 -17.68 -2.33
N GLN A 141 -2.47 -18.23 -1.19
CA GLN A 141 -1.60 -18.43 -0.02
C GLN A 141 -0.42 -19.38 -0.29
N SER A 142 -0.53 -20.28 -1.26
CA SER A 142 0.56 -21.18 -1.64
C SER A 142 1.57 -20.50 -2.55
N THR A 143 1.11 -19.71 -3.52
CA THR A 143 1.98 -18.98 -4.47
C THR A 143 2.76 -17.85 -3.80
N ILE A 144 2.18 -17.14 -2.83
CA ILE A 144 2.86 -16.03 -2.13
C ILE A 144 4.16 -16.46 -1.42
N LYS A 145 4.26 -17.74 -1.03
CA LYS A 145 5.47 -18.29 -0.37
C LYS A 145 6.70 -18.21 -1.26
N ILE A 146 6.51 -18.29 -2.57
CA ILE A 146 7.59 -18.14 -3.55
C ILE A 146 8.06 -16.69 -3.56
N ILE A 147 7.13 -15.73 -3.58
CA ILE A 147 7.41 -14.29 -3.65
C ILE A 147 8.31 -13.83 -2.50
N TYR A 148 8.16 -14.38 -1.29
CA TYR A 148 8.97 -13.98 -0.14
C TYR A 148 10.47 -14.20 -0.33
N ALA A 149 10.88 -15.21 -1.09
CA ALA A 149 12.29 -15.47 -1.36
C ALA A 149 12.91 -14.48 -2.37
N TRP A 150 12.08 -13.73 -3.08
CA TRP A 150 12.46 -12.82 -4.15
C TRP A 150 12.25 -11.34 -3.81
N VAL A 151 11.79 -11.04 -2.59
CA VAL A 151 11.84 -9.66 -2.09
C VAL A 151 13.30 -9.21 -2.05
N PRO A 152 13.63 -8.00 -2.55
CA PRO A 152 15.01 -7.54 -2.50
C PRO A 152 15.49 -7.40 -1.06
N THR A 153 16.80 -7.46 -0.87
CA THR A 153 17.40 -7.30 0.45
C THR A 153 17.26 -5.87 0.96
N ARG A 154 17.51 -5.66 2.26
CA ARG A 154 17.51 -4.32 2.88
C ARG A 154 18.40 -3.37 2.10
N SER A 155 19.66 -3.75 1.86
CA SER A 155 20.57 -2.88 1.13
C SER A 155 20.15 -2.59 -0.31
N GLN A 156 19.47 -3.55 -0.97
CA GLN A 156 18.94 -3.32 -2.31
C GLN A 156 17.76 -2.34 -2.29
N LEU A 157 16.83 -2.46 -1.33
CA LEU A 157 15.64 -1.60 -1.28
C LEU A 157 15.97 -0.19 -0.83
N ILE A 158 16.61 -0.06 0.34
CA ILE A 158 16.79 1.22 1.03
C ILE A 158 18.25 1.71 1.00
N GLY A 159 19.17 1.01 0.35
CA GLY A 159 20.57 1.42 0.23
C GLY A 159 21.43 1.02 1.43
N GLN A 160 22.66 1.52 1.46
CA GLN A 160 23.62 1.36 2.54
C GLN A 160 24.21 2.72 2.91
N GLY A 161 24.76 2.86 4.12
CA GLY A 161 25.39 4.11 4.57
C GLY A 161 24.40 5.28 4.50
N GLU A 162 24.83 6.39 3.89
CA GLU A 162 24.04 7.63 3.79
C GLU A 162 22.69 7.44 3.11
N ASP A 163 22.62 6.66 2.02
CA ASP A 163 21.36 6.36 1.32
C ASP A 163 20.34 5.69 2.27
N GLN A 164 20.82 4.78 3.12
CA GLN A 164 19.98 4.08 4.07
C GLN A 164 19.51 4.99 5.18
N GLU A 165 20.40 5.80 5.72
CA GLU A 165 20.08 6.76 6.78
C GLU A 165 19.04 7.78 6.30
N GLU A 166 19.21 8.32 5.09
CA GLU A 166 18.25 9.25 4.49
C GLU A 166 16.88 8.60 4.30
N ASN A 167 16.83 7.39 3.73
CA ASN A 167 15.57 6.67 3.56
C ASN A 167 14.87 6.39 4.90
N LEU A 168 15.62 6.03 5.94
CA LEU A 168 15.06 5.79 7.27
C LEU A 168 14.52 7.06 7.92
N VAL A 169 15.20 8.21 7.75
CA VAL A 169 14.70 9.51 8.21
C VAL A 169 13.38 9.85 7.54
N VAL A 170 13.28 9.71 6.22
CA VAL A 170 12.02 10.00 5.51
C VAL A 170 10.91 9.02 5.91
N LEU A 171 11.24 7.75 6.13
CA LEU A 171 10.27 6.75 6.58
C LEU A 171 9.64 7.08 7.95
N ALA A 172 10.37 7.76 8.83
CA ALA A 172 9.87 8.16 10.15
C ALA A 172 8.64 9.07 10.06
N ASP A 173 8.57 9.92 9.02
CA ASP A 173 7.43 10.81 8.76
C ASP A 173 6.42 10.18 7.78
N TYR A 174 6.90 9.40 6.81
CA TYR A 174 6.06 8.78 5.78
C TYR A 174 5.13 7.69 6.33
N LEU A 175 5.64 6.82 7.21
CA LEU A 175 4.86 5.67 7.70
C LEU A 175 3.66 6.08 8.57
N PRO A 176 3.78 7.04 9.51
CA PRO A 176 2.63 7.49 10.28
C PRO A 176 1.49 8.08 9.43
N THR A 177 1.79 8.83 8.37
CA THR A 177 0.76 9.42 7.51
C THR A 177 0.05 8.34 6.68
N MET A 178 0.81 7.40 6.10
CA MET A 178 0.27 6.24 5.40
C MET A 178 -0.62 5.40 6.33
N ARG A 179 -0.15 5.08 7.54
CA ARG A 179 -0.88 4.34 8.57
C ARG A 179 -2.20 5.04 8.91
N ALA A 180 -2.16 6.33 9.22
CA ALA A 180 -3.35 7.09 9.60
C ALA A 180 -4.42 7.10 8.50
N GLN A 181 -4.02 7.20 7.22
CA GLN A 181 -4.99 7.11 6.12
C GLN A 181 -5.59 5.70 5.99
N MET A 182 -4.78 4.65 6.13
CA MET A 182 -5.29 3.28 6.10
C MET A 182 -6.29 3.03 7.23
N ASP A 183 -6.01 3.53 8.43
CA ASP A 183 -6.88 3.40 9.60
C ASP A 183 -8.20 4.16 9.40
N LYS A 184 -8.14 5.35 8.80
CA LYS A 184 -9.33 6.14 8.47
C LYS A 184 -10.21 5.46 7.42
N ILE A 185 -9.61 4.89 6.37
CA ILE A 185 -10.33 4.12 5.35
C ILE A 185 -10.92 2.84 5.96
N ASP A 186 -10.17 2.15 6.81
CA ASP A 186 -10.66 0.94 7.50
C ASP A 186 -11.87 1.25 8.40
N ALA A 187 -11.81 2.38 9.13
CA ALA A 187 -12.93 2.86 9.94
C ALA A 187 -14.16 3.21 9.09
N LEU A 188 -13.98 3.90 7.95
CA LEU A 188 -15.05 4.18 6.99
C LEU A 188 -15.71 2.87 6.51
N LEU A 189 -14.92 1.91 6.03
CA LEU A 189 -15.45 0.66 5.48
C LEU A 189 -16.21 -0.13 6.54
N LYS A 190 -15.67 -0.24 7.77
CA LYS A 190 -16.33 -0.91 8.89
C LYS A 190 -17.64 -0.23 9.30
N ALA A 191 -17.66 1.11 9.38
CA ALA A 191 -18.85 1.87 9.77
C ALA A 191 -20.04 1.62 8.82
N HIS A 192 -19.77 1.17 7.59
CA HIS A 192 -20.79 0.90 6.57
C HIS A 192 -20.92 -0.58 6.19
N ASN A 193 -20.29 -1.50 6.94
CA ASN A 193 -20.27 -2.95 6.66
C ASN A 193 -19.73 -3.31 5.26
N LEU A 194 -18.70 -2.58 4.84
CA LEU A 194 -18.02 -2.72 3.54
C LEU A 194 -16.64 -3.40 3.69
N ASP A 195 -16.32 -3.97 4.85
CA ASP A 195 -15.04 -4.59 5.17
C ASP A 195 -15.03 -6.12 5.04
N GLU A 196 -16.19 -6.74 4.85
CA GLU A 196 -16.32 -8.15 4.50
C GLU A 196 -16.07 -8.39 3.00
N VAL A 197 -15.46 -9.54 2.67
CA VAL A 197 -15.33 -9.96 1.27
C VAL A 197 -16.71 -10.47 0.81
N PRO A 198 -17.23 -10.03 -0.34
CA PRO A 198 -18.43 -10.63 -0.92
C PRO A 198 -18.23 -12.14 -1.04
N ARG A 199 -19.11 -12.93 -0.41
CA ARG A 199 -19.09 -14.40 -0.51
C ARG A 199 -19.40 -14.86 -1.93
#